data_AF-A0A1Z4JQF2-F1
#
_entry.id   AF-A0A1Z4JQF2-F1
#
_cell.length_a   1.000
_cell.length_b   1.000
_cell.length_c   1.000
_cell.angle_alpha   90.00
_cell.angle_beta   90.00
_cell.angle_gamma   90.00
#
_symmetry.space_group_name_H-M   'P 1'
#
loop_
_entity.id
_entity.type
_entity.pdbx_description
1 polymer ?
#
loop_
_entity_poly.entity_id
_entity_poly.type
_entity_poly.pdbx_seq_one_letter_code
_entity_poly.pdbx_strand_id
1 'polypeptide(L)'
;MNRTTEWLNGLTTKLAIALMLATGLLFVLRVCKFHIERANLSEAAAIAEKEGVIPERAFAYRDGKDYTQQELVKPYDIALDQLQQKCQESRMEIAGMVSAIVKHEKQKGTQTNHMEELKGFLHVVESGFDRHPAKCLQAYTAIVQAEK
;
A
#
# COMPACT_ATOMS: atom_id res chain seq x y z
N MET A 1 -4.84 -52.11 47.39
CA MET A 1 -4.41 -50.76 47.00
C MET A 1 -3.81 -50.83 45.60
N ASN A 2 -4.48 -50.33 44.55
CA ASN A 2 -3.83 -49.90 43.28
C ASN A 2 -4.75 -49.35 42.17
N ARG A 3 -6.06 -49.16 42.40
CA ARG A 3 -6.96 -48.69 41.33
C ARG A 3 -6.89 -47.18 41.06
N THR A 4 -6.48 -46.39 42.06
CA THR A 4 -6.38 -44.93 41.98
C THR A 4 -5.12 -44.46 41.26
N THR A 5 -4.01 -45.18 41.42
CA THR A 5 -2.71 -44.90 40.77
C THR A 5 -2.74 -45.13 39.26
N GLU A 6 -3.40 -46.19 38.78
CA GLU A 6 -3.54 -46.44 37.33
C GLU A 6 -4.42 -45.37 36.64
N TRP A 7 -5.46 -44.89 37.32
CA TRP A 7 -6.35 -43.85 36.79
C TRP A 7 -5.64 -42.49 36.66
N LEU A 8 -4.85 -42.11 37.68
CA LEU A 8 -3.99 -40.91 37.68
C LEU A 8 -2.92 -40.95 36.59
N ASN A 9 -2.29 -42.10 36.36
CA ASN A 9 -1.31 -42.28 35.28
C ASN A 9 -1.95 -42.21 33.88
N GLY A 10 -3.17 -42.74 33.72
CA GLY A 10 -3.92 -42.60 32.48
C GLY A 10 -4.34 -41.15 32.17
N LEU A 11 -4.67 -40.37 33.21
CA LEU A 11 -5.08 -38.98 33.06
C LEU A 11 -3.90 -38.05 32.71
N THR A 12 -2.77 -38.23 33.38
CA THR A 12 -1.54 -37.45 33.17
C THR A 12 -0.94 -37.69 31.78
N THR A 13 -0.94 -38.93 31.29
CA THR A 13 -0.49 -39.25 29.94
C THR A 13 -1.36 -38.59 28.86
N LYS A 14 -2.70 -38.57 29.05
CA LYS A 14 -3.63 -37.91 28.12
C LYS A 14 -3.46 -36.38 28.11
N LEU A 15 -3.26 -35.78 29.29
CA LEU A 15 -2.96 -34.35 29.42
C LEU A 15 -1.64 -33.97 28.75
N ALA A 16 -0.59 -34.78 28.91
CA ALA A 16 0.71 -34.55 28.28
C ALA A 16 0.63 -34.60 26.75
N ILE A 17 -0.10 -35.57 26.19
CA ILE A 17 -0.31 -35.69 24.74
C ILE A 17 -1.11 -34.48 24.21
N ALA A 18 -2.17 -34.06 24.90
CA ALA A 18 -2.96 -32.89 24.51
C ALA A 18 -2.13 -31.60 24.52
N LEU A 19 -1.24 -31.42 25.50
CA LEU A 19 -0.35 -30.27 25.60
C LEU A 19 0.70 -30.24 24.47
N MET A 20 1.26 -31.40 24.11
CA MET A 20 2.18 -31.52 22.97
C MET A 20 1.49 -31.21 21.63
N LEU A 21 0.26 -31.67 21.43
CA LEU A 21 -0.51 -31.36 20.22
C LEU A 21 -0.88 -29.87 20.14
N ALA A 22 -1.31 -29.27 21.26
CA ALA A 22 -1.66 -27.85 21.29
C ALA A 22 -0.45 -26.94 21.03
N THR A 23 0.71 -27.26 21.59
CA THR A 23 1.96 -26.52 21.36
C THR A 23 2.45 -26.68 19.91
N GLY A 24 2.37 -27.88 19.34
CA GLY A 24 2.65 -28.12 17.92
C GLY A 24 1.75 -27.30 17.00
N LEU A 25 0.44 -27.26 17.26
CA LEU A 25 -0.52 -26.48 16.47
C LEU A 25 -0.23 -24.98 16.53
N LEU A 26 0.07 -24.45 17.72
CA LEU A 26 0.43 -23.04 17.89
C LEU A 26 1.71 -22.68 17.15
N PHE A 27 2.70 -23.59 17.11
CA PHE A 27 3.93 -23.39 16.35
C PHE A 27 3.66 -23.31 14.85
N VAL A 28 2.85 -24.23 14.31
CA VAL A 28 2.45 -24.23 12.89
C VAL A 28 1.71 -22.95 12.53
N LEU A 29 0.76 -22.50 13.36
CA LEU A 29 0.02 -21.26 13.13
C LEU A 29 0.94 -20.02 13.12
N ARG A 30 1.93 -19.97 14.02
CA ARG A 30 2.93 -18.89 14.03
C ARG A 30 3.80 -18.91 12.78
N VAL A 31 4.26 -20.09 12.36
CA VAL A 31 5.06 -20.25 11.14
C VAL A 31 4.26 -19.85 9.91
N CYS A 32 3.00 -20.27 9.78
CA CYS A 32 2.10 -19.84 8.71
C CYS A 32 1.91 -18.32 8.69
N LYS A 33 1.62 -17.71 9.85
CA LYS A 33 1.48 -16.25 9.95
C LYS A 33 2.77 -15.53 9.53
N PHE A 34 3.92 -16.01 9.98
CA PHE A 34 5.22 -15.46 9.62
C PHE A 34 5.51 -15.58 8.12
N HIS A 35 5.16 -16.69 7.48
CA HIS A 35 5.32 -16.85 6.03
C HIS A 35 4.37 -15.96 5.24
N ILE A 36 3.13 -15.76 5.68
CA ILE A 36 2.17 -14.85 5.06
C ILE A 36 2.65 -13.40 5.17
N GLU A 37 3.09 -12.96 6.37
CA GLU A 37 3.66 -11.63 6.56
C GLU A 37 4.92 -11.41 5.71
N ARG A 38 5.79 -12.43 5.60
CA ARG A 38 6.99 -12.36 4.78
C ARG A 38 6.69 -12.35 3.28
N ALA A 39 5.68 -13.08 2.82
CA ALA A 39 5.21 -13.04 1.43
C ALA A 39 4.67 -11.64 1.10
N ASN A 40 3.83 -11.08 1.96
CA ASN A 40 3.31 -9.72 1.80
C ASN A 40 4.42 -8.65 1.83
N LEU A 41 5.44 -8.83 2.68
CA LEU A 41 6.61 -7.95 2.71
C LEU A 41 7.50 -8.09 1.47
N SER A 42 7.67 -9.31 0.94
CA SER A 42 8.43 -9.55 -0.28
C SER A 42 7.73 -8.97 -1.51
N GLU A 43 6.40 -9.02 -1.52
CA GLU A 43 5.56 -8.38 -2.53
C GLU A 43 5.61 -6.87 -2.38
N ALA A 44 5.48 -6.33 -1.17
CA ALA A 44 5.63 -4.90 -0.89
C ALA A 44 7.04 -4.37 -1.20
N ALA A 45 8.09 -5.18 -1.04
CA ALA A 45 9.47 -4.82 -1.39
C ALA A 45 9.70 -4.88 -2.91
N ALA A 46 9.15 -5.89 -3.61
CA ALA A 46 9.16 -5.96 -5.07
C ALA A 46 8.30 -4.84 -5.70
N ILE A 47 7.22 -4.45 -5.01
CA ILE A 47 6.46 -3.26 -5.31
C ILE A 47 7.34 -2.06 -5.03
N ALA A 48 7.95 -1.84 -3.87
CA ALA A 48 8.81 -0.67 -3.59
C ALA A 48 9.98 -0.51 -4.58
N GLU A 49 10.59 -1.61 -5.02
CA GLU A 49 11.60 -1.64 -6.07
C GLU A 49 11.00 -1.30 -7.45
N LYS A 50 9.73 -1.65 -7.68
CA LYS A 50 8.91 -1.20 -8.83
C LYS A 50 8.16 0.13 -8.63
N GLU A 51 8.00 0.66 -7.42
CA GLU A 51 7.30 1.92 -7.12
C GLU A 51 8.19 3.08 -7.58
N GLY A 52 9.49 2.83 -7.65
CA GLY A 52 10.44 3.68 -8.37
C GLY A 52 10.43 3.50 -9.90
N VAL A 53 9.71 2.52 -10.47
CA VAL A 53 9.81 2.12 -11.89
C VAL A 53 8.49 2.24 -12.65
N ILE A 54 7.32 1.99 -12.03
CA ILE A 54 6.00 2.14 -12.65
C ILE A 54 4.97 2.71 -11.64
N PRO A 55 4.79 4.04 -11.62
CA PRO A 55 3.97 4.75 -10.62
C PRO A 55 2.50 4.35 -10.57
N GLU A 56 1.89 4.04 -11.72
CA GLU A 56 0.46 3.70 -11.79
C GLU A 56 0.10 2.46 -10.96
N ARG A 57 0.99 1.47 -10.91
CA ARG A 57 0.78 0.26 -10.10
C ARG A 57 1.00 0.54 -8.62
N ALA A 58 1.98 1.37 -8.29
CA ALA A 58 2.25 1.80 -6.92
C ALA A 58 1.02 2.51 -6.33
N PHE A 59 0.43 3.44 -7.08
CA PHE A 59 -0.77 4.15 -6.67
C PHE A 59 -1.97 3.22 -6.49
N ALA A 60 -2.21 2.34 -7.47
CA ALA A 60 -3.27 1.34 -7.36
C ALA A 60 -3.12 0.48 -6.10
N TYR A 61 -1.93 -0.04 -5.83
CA TYR A 61 -1.64 -0.84 -4.63
C TYR A 61 -1.88 -0.05 -3.33
N ARG A 62 -1.36 1.18 -3.24
CA ARG A 62 -1.51 2.04 -2.05
C ARG A 62 -2.96 2.48 -1.81
N ASP A 63 -3.77 2.52 -2.85
CA ASP A 63 -5.21 2.76 -2.79
C ASP A 63 -6.02 1.46 -2.57
N GLY A 64 -5.34 0.35 -2.24
CA GLY A 64 -5.97 -0.94 -1.91
C GLY A 64 -6.54 -1.67 -3.12
N LYS A 65 -6.09 -1.38 -4.33
CA LYS A 65 -6.49 -2.06 -5.57
C LYS A 65 -5.53 -3.20 -5.89
N ASP A 66 -6.05 -4.20 -6.60
CA ASP A 66 -5.21 -5.25 -7.17
C ASP A 66 -4.40 -4.66 -8.35
N TYR A 67 -3.11 -4.43 -8.13
CA TYR A 67 -2.18 -3.85 -9.09
C TYR A 67 -1.75 -4.83 -10.19
N THR A 68 -2.15 -6.10 -10.09
CA THR A 68 -1.96 -7.10 -11.15
C THR A 68 -3.06 -7.05 -12.20
N GLN A 69 -4.24 -6.53 -11.83
CA GLN A 69 -5.37 -6.29 -12.72
C GLN A 69 -5.20 -4.98 -13.50
N GLN A 70 -4.99 -5.10 -14.80
CA GLN A 70 -4.70 -3.95 -15.66
C GLN A 70 -5.84 -2.93 -15.66
N GLU A 71 -7.09 -3.38 -15.58
CA GLU A 71 -8.29 -2.55 -15.53
C GLU A 71 -8.35 -1.64 -14.30
N LEU A 72 -7.76 -2.06 -13.18
CA LEU A 72 -7.70 -1.25 -11.95
C LEU A 72 -6.52 -0.28 -11.95
N VAL A 73 -5.44 -0.61 -12.66
CA VAL A 73 -4.24 0.23 -12.81
C VAL A 73 -4.40 1.29 -13.90
N LYS A 74 -5.08 0.94 -15.00
CA LYS A 74 -5.22 1.77 -16.20
C LYS A 74 -5.73 3.20 -15.95
N PRO A 75 -6.67 3.46 -15.02
CA PRO A 75 -7.07 4.82 -14.72
C PRO A 75 -5.92 5.70 -14.19
N TYR A 76 -5.00 5.13 -13.39
CA TYR A 76 -3.84 5.87 -12.87
C TYR A 76 -2.84 6.14 -13.99
N ASP A 77 -2.66 5.16 -14.87
CA ASP A 77 -1.81 5.26 -16.05
C ASP A 77 -2.24 6.43 -16.97
N ILE A 78 -3.54 6.48 -17.28
CA ILE A 78 -4.14 7.54 -18.11
C ILE A 78 -3.96 8.92 -17.46
N ALA A 79 -4.21 9.06 -16.16
CA ALA A 79 -4.09 10.34 -15.47
C ALA A 79 -2.63 10.82 -15.44
N LEU A 80 -1.68 9.91 -15.22
CA LEU A 80 -0.25 10.23 -15.25
C LEU A 80 0.22 10.59 -16.66
N ASP A 81 -0.27 9.93 -17.70
CA ASP A 81 0.00 10.29 -19.10
C ASP A 81 -0.51 11.70 -19.42
N GLN A 82 -1.72 12.03 -18.98
CA GLN A 82 -2.30 13.37 -19.17
C GLN A 82 -1.47 14.46 -18.47
N LEU A 83 -1.04 14.20 -17.23
CA LEU A 83 -0.15 15.11 -16.52
C LEU A 83 1.21 15.22 -17.22
N GLN A 84 1.80 14.11 -17.66
CA GLN A 84 3.10 14.10 -18.33
C GLN A 84 3.09 14.87 -19.66
N GLN A 85 1.96 14.89 -20.37
CA GLN A 85 1.79 15.72 -21.57
C GLN A 85 1.70 17.22 -21.25
N LYS A 86 1.26 17.57 -20.04
CA LYS A 86 1.04 18.96 -19.59
C LYS A 86 2.21 19.52 -18.77
N CYS A 87 3.03 18.66 -18.20
CA CYS A 87 4.12 19.01 -17.30
C CYS A 87 5.49 18.86 -18.00
N GLN A 88 6.48 19.64 -17.57
CA GLN A 88 7.88 19.48 -18.00
C GLN A 88 8.59 18.38 -17.21
N GLU A 89 8.08 18.07 -16.03
CA GLU A 89 8.57 17.06 -15.11
C GLU A 89 8.35 15.64 -15.66
N SER A 90 9.26 14.73 -15.32
CA SER A 90 9.12 13.31 -15.64
C SER A 90 7.93 12.68 -14.91
N ARG A 91 7.43 11.56 -15.44
CA ARG A 91 6.37 10.78 -14.79
C ARG A 91 6.65 10.47 -13.31
N MET A 92 7.91 10.14 -13.00
CA MET A 92 8.36 9.84 -11.63
C MET A 92 8.30 11.08 -10.73
N GLU A 93 8.70 12.24 -11.22
CA GLU A 93 8.61 13.50 -10.47
C GLU A 93 7.15 13.90 -10.25
N ILE A 94 6.29 13.75 -11.27
CA ILE A 94 4.84 13.97 -11.15
C ILE A 94 4.24 13.04 -10.10
N ALA A 95 4.55 11.74 -10.15
CA ALA A 95 4.09 10.78 -9.16
C ALA A 95 4.60 11.11 -7.74
N GLY A 96 5.84 11.60 -7.63
CA GLY A 96 6.40 12.10 -6.38
C GLY A 96 5.60 13.27 -5.81
N MET A 97 5.24 14.25 -6.65
CA MET A 97 4.40 15.39 -6.25
C MET A 97 3.03 14.93 -5.75
N VAL A 98 2.34 14.06 -6.49
CA VAL A 98 1.03 13.52 -6.08
C VAL A 98 1.14 12.75 -4.75
N SER A 99 2.16 11.89 -4.60
CA SER A 99 2.39 11.16 -3.33
C SER A 99 2.59 12.10 -2.15
N ALA A 100 3.29 13.23 -2.38
CA ALA A 100 3.50 14.24 -1.36
C ALA A 100 2.20 14.97 -1.00
N ILE A 101 1.33 15.27 -1.98
CA ILE A 101 0.00 15.84 -1.74
C ILE A 101 -0.85 14.87 -0.91
N VAL A 102 -0.96 13.60 -1.29
CA VAL A 102 -1.70 12.57 -0.52
C VAL A 102 -1.21 12.51 0.93
N LYS A 103 0.12 12.53 1.13
CA LYS A 103 0.71 12.51 2.47
C LYS A 103 0.34 13.76 3.26
N HIS A 104 0.41 14.94 2.65
CA HIS A 104 0.06 16.22 3.26
C HIS A 104 -1.40 16.25 3.69
N GLU A 105 -2.32 15.82 2.83
CA GLU A 105 -3.75 15.76 3.14
C GLU A 105 -4.06 14.77 4.27
N LYS A 106 -3.46 13.58 4.24
CA LYS A 106 -3.61 12.61 5.33
C LYS A 106 -3.08 13.14 6.66
N GLN A 107 -2.01 13.93 6.65
CA GLN A 107 -1.47 14.56 7.86
C GLN A 107 -2.42 15.61 8.47
N LYS A 108 -3.29 16.22 7.66
CA LYS A 108 -4.34 17.12 8.12
C LYS A 108 -5.61 16.39 8.61
N GLY A 109 -5.64 15.06 8.47
CA GLY A 109 -6.81 14.24 8.78
C GLY A 109 -7.82 14.11 7.64
N THR A 110 -7.50 14.63 6.45
CA THR A 110 -8.31 14.41 5.24
C THR A 110 -8.19 12.95 4.80
N GLN A 111 -9.33 12.30 4.55
CA GLN A 111 -9.34 11.01 3.88
C GLN A 111 -9.26 11.23 2.37
N THR A 112 -8.09 10.97 1.80
CA THR A 112 -7.85 11.03 0.36
C THR A 112 -7.06 9.81 -0.13
N ASN A 113 -7.05 9.59 -1.43
CA ASN A 113 -6.30 8.54 -2.13
C ASN A 113 -5.55 9.10 -3.35
N HIS A 114 -4.66 8.30 -3.95
CA HIS A 114 -3.82 8.77 -5.05
C HIS A 114 -4.61 9.09 -6.31
N MET A 115 -5.72 8.37 -6.58
CA MET A 115 -6.59 8.67 -7.72
C MET A 115 -7.31 10.02 -7.57
N GLU A 116 -7.78 10.34 -6.37
CA GLU A 116 -8.39 11.63 -6.04
C GLU A 116 -7.40 12.77 -6.24
N GLU A 117 -6.19 12.64 -5.67
CA GLU A 117 -5.17 13.67 -5.82
C GLU A 117 -4.60 13.79 -7.23
N LEU A 118 -4.54 12.70 -8.01
CA LEU A 118 -4.22 12.77 -9.45
C LEU A 118 -5.20 13.65 -10.21
N LYS A 119 -6.51 13.45 -9.99
CA LYS A 119 -7.56 14.24 -10.63
C LYS A 119 -7.55 15.69 -10.18
N GLY A 120 -7.38 15.91 -8.88
CA GLY A 120 -7.25 17.26 -8.31
C GLY A 120 -6.04 17.99 -8.90
N PHE A 121 -4.88 17.34 -8.94
CA PHE A 121 -3.67 17.92 -9.50
C PHE A 121 -3.81 18.22 -11.00
N LEU A 122 -4.39 17.29 -11.77
CA LEU A 122 -4.68 17.52 -13.19
C LEU A 122 -5.60 18.73 -13.39
N HIS A 123 -6.65 18.86 -12.58
CA HIS A 123 -7.54 20.02 -12.66
C HIS A 123 -6.83 21.34 -12.38
N VAL A 124 -5.95 21.38 -11.38
CA VAL A 124 -5.13 22.57 -11.06
C VAL A 124 -4.17 22.89 -12.19
N VAL A 125 -3.53 21.89 -12.80
CA VAL A 125 -2.65 22.08 -13.96
C VAL A 125 -3.44 22.62 -15.16
N GLU A 126 -4.62 22.07 -15.43
CA GLU A 126 -5.46 22.50 -16.55
C GLU A 126 -6.02 23.91 -16.41
N SER A 127 -6.32 24.34 -15.18
CA SER A 127 -6.83 25.68 -14.90
C SER A 127 -5.73 26.72 -14.68
N GLY A 128 -4.54 26.29 -14.25
CA GLY A 128 -3.44 27.17 -13.87
C GLY A 128 -2.51 27.57 -15.02
N PHE A 129 -2.57 26.90 -16.17
CA PHE A 129 -1.64 27.15 -17.27
C PHE A 129 -2.33 27.29 -18.63
N ASP A 130 -2.13 28.43 -19.28
CA ASP A 130 -2.62 28.70 -20.65
C ASP A 130 -1.77 27.99 -21.73
N ARG A 131 -0.55 27.57 -21.40
CA ARG A 131 0.41 26.94 -22.33
C ARG A 131 1.06 25.71 -21.71
N HIS A 132 1.14 24.64 -22.49
CA HIS A 132 1.73 23.36 -22.09
C HIS A 132 2.87 22.96 -23.05
N PRO A 133 3.92 22.25 -22.58
CA PRO A 133 4.12 21.81 -21.20
C PRO A 133 4.60 22.93 -20.26
N ALA A 134 4.02 23.01 -19.07
CA ALA A 134 4.35 23.97 -18.02
C ALA A 134 5.15 23.31 -16.88
N LYS A 135 5.74 24.10 -15.99
CA LYS A 135 6.40 23.59 -14.78
C LYS A 135 5.35 23.30 -13.71
N CYS A 136 4.92 22.04 -13.61
CA CYS A 136 3.89 21.63 -12.66
C CYS A 136 4.33 21.71 -11.20
N LEU A 137 5.64 21.89 -10.93
CA LEU A 137 6.13 22.24 -9.60
C LEU A 137 5.41 23.49 -9.03
N GLN A 138 5.06 24.47 -9.87
CA GLN A 138 4.34 25.67 -9.41
C GLN A 138 2.92 25.34 -8.93
N ALA A 139 2.19 24.52 -9.69
CA ALA A 139 0.88 24.02 -9.30
C ALA A 139 0.96 23.20 -7.99
N TYR A 140 1.96 22.34 -7.86
CA TYR A 140 2.21 21.58 -6.63
C TYR A 140 2.45 22.51 -5.43
N THR A 141 3.32 23.52 -5.59
CA THR A 141 3.57 24.48 -4.50
C THR A 141 2.32 25.24 -4.13
N ALA A 142 1.47 25.62 -5.08
CA ALA A 142 0.21 26.29 -4.80
C ALA A 142 -0.72 25.40 -3.96
N ILE A 143 -0.87 24.11 -4.30
CA ILE A 143 -1.70 23.16 -3.54
C ILE A 143 -1.18 23.00 -2.11
N VAL A 144 0.13 22.79 -1.94
CA VAL A 144 0.70 22.53 -0.61
C VAL A 144 0.75 23.81 0.26
N GLN A 145 0.90 24.99 -0.35
CA GLN A 145 1.04 26.27 0.36
C GLN A 145 -0.26 27.05 0.53
N ALA A 146 -1.31 26.82 -0.27
CA ALA A 146 -2.59 27.53 -0.16
C ALA A 146 -3.33 27.27 1.16
N GLU A 147 -2.82 26.38 2.01
CA GLU A 147 -3.48 25.93 3.24
C GLU A 147 -2.63 26.17 4.51
N LYS A 148 -1.68 27.11 4.44
CA LYS A 148 -1.06 27.73 5.62
C LYS A 148 -1.76 29.04 5.97
#